data_AF-A0A559N5G2-F1
#
_entry.id   AF-A0A559N5G2-F1
#
_cell.length_a   1.000
_cell.length_b   1.000
_cell.length_c   1.000
_cell.angle_alpha   90.00
_cell.angle_beta   90.00
_cell.angle_gamma   90.00
#
_symmetry.space_group_name_H-M   'P 1'
#
loop_
_entity.id
_entity.type
_entity.pdbx_description
1 polymer ?
#
loop_
_entity_poly.entity_id
_entity_poly.type
_entity_poly.pdbx_seq_one_letter_code
_entity_poly.pdbx_strand_id
1 'polypeptide(L)'
;MNIILTGATGTLGSKVLHTLFETKYSQINTVYLLVRKKGLTAPLERVINMLKSEYAPQFIKDNLDAITSKTKVINADNILEPKSFLETNKQYYFIHSAGYVNLSVDPVNKDEIFEENFNFTKSIYNAYLPYLKKFIYISTAFSIGDLGGIIGDDYIEIEGGTYRNFYEASKHASEKFLTQKSKENNIPLQILRPSVLGGNAIDNPSFFISKYMVFYLFAKFFYNTPSKEHIRITANADSGLNIIPTDYAAKVIVKVFDTDVQQLNIVHNKATNITKGISKILDTVDFTSYNITQDIITKAAGFESKLEQFYYETIGVHLNPYLTSKPYEWDTSLLESILPIPKYDLEQYLGNTVEFAKLKNFRNQKW
;
A
#
# COMPACT_ATOMS: atom_id res chain seq x y z
N MET A 1 12.61 20.03 11.27
CA MET A 1 11.23 19.50 11.30
C MET A 1 11.15 18.30 12.24
N ASN A 2 10.06 18.19 13.00
CA ASN A 2 9.75 16.99 13.79
C ASN A 2 8.69 16.19 13.03
N ILE A 3 8.96 14.91 12.78
CA ILE A 3 8.09 14.04 11.98
C ILE A 3 7.61 12.90 12.86
N ILE A 4 6.34 12.54 12.76
CA ILE A 4 5.78 11.33 13.38
C ILE A 4 5.39 10.40 12.23
N LEU A 5 5.81 9.14 12.29
CA LEU A 5 5.54 8.14 11.27
C LEU A 5 5.00 6.86 11.89
N THR A 6 3.81 6.48 11.48
CA THR A 6 3.26 5.13 11.71
C THR A 6 3.60 4.23 10.54
N GLY A 7 3.72 2.91 10.76
CA GLY A 7 3.95 1.97 9.67
C GLY A 7 5.39 1.97 9.12
N ALA A 8 6.35 2.52 9.86
CA ALA A 8 7.77 2.60 9.47
C ALA A 8 8.43 1.25 9.17
N THR A 9 7.90 0.16 9.71
CA THR A 9 8.35 -1.23 9.44
C THR A 9 7.53 -1.91 8.33
N GLY A 10 6.60 -1.20 7.70
CA GLY A 10 5.76 -1.69 6.61
C GLY A 10 6.41 -1.49 5.24
N THR A 11 5.74 -1.98 4.19
CA THR A 11 6.21 -1.89 2.80
C THR A 11 6.51 -0.46 2.37
N LEU A 12 5.50 0.41 2.39
CA LEU A 12 5.66 1.79 1.96
C LEU A 12 6.32 2.67 3.02
N GLY A 13 5.91 2.53 4.29
CA GLY A 13 6.42 3.37 5.38
C GLY A 13 7.93 3.26 5.60
N SER A 14 8.54 2.08 5.40
CA SER A 14 10.00 1.95 5.45
C SER A 14 10.70 2.70 4.33
N LYS A 15 10.17 2.63 3.10
CA LYS A 15 10.71 3.38 1.96
C LYS A 15 10.51 4.88 2.09
N VAL A 16 9.37 5.33 2.62
CA VAL A 16 9.15 6.75 2.97
C VAL A 16 10.17 7.21 4.00
N LEU A 17 10.43 6.42 5.05
CA LEU A 17 11.43 6.76 6.06
C LEU A 17 12.84 6.86 5.46
N HIS A 18 13.25 5.90 4.64
CA HIS A 18 14.55 5.95 3.97
C HIS A 18 14.66 7.19 3.08
N THR A 19 13.65 7.43 2.25
CA THR A 19 13.62 8.58 1.33
C THR A 19 13.64 9.91 2.07
N LEU A 20 12.95 10.02 3.22
CA LEU A 20 12.99 11.21 4.08
C LEU A 20 14.41 11.52 4.57
N PHE A 21 15.13 10.50 5.04
CA PHE A 21 16.52 10.69 5.45
C PHE A 21 17.42 11.00 4.26
N GLU A 22 17.30 10.29 3.14
CA GLU A 22 18.13 10.55 1.96
C GLU A 22 17.98 11.96 1.41
N THR A 23 16.76 12.50 1.39
CA THR A 23 16.45 13.75 0.67
C THR A 23 16.27 14.97 1.58
N LYS A 24 15.94 14.76 2.87
CA LYS A 24 15.63 15.85 3.81
C LYS A 24 16.42 15.75 5.13
N TYR A 25 17.50 14.96 5.21
CA TYR A 25 18.30 14.75 6.44
C TYR A 25 18.60 16.05 7.21
N SER A 26 19.11 17.07 6.53
CA SER A 26 19.54 18.34 7.12
C SER A 26 18.39 19.14 7.72
N GLN A 27 17.17 18.93 7.22
CA GLN A 27 15.97 19.60 7.68
C GLN A 27 15.30 18.84 8.83
N ILE A 28 15.59 17.55 9.02
CA ILE A 28 15.01 16.70 10.06
C ILE A 28 15.71 16.97 11.40
N ASN A 29 14.91 17.25 12.43
CA ASN A 29 15.37 17.32 13.82
C ASN A 29 15.19 15.94 14.48
N THR A 30 13.95 15.45 14.53
CA THR A 30 13.60 14.15 15.11
C THR A 30 12.51 13.47 14.30
N VAL A 31 12.62 12.16 14.11
CA VAL A 31 11.57 11.28 13.59
C VAL A 31 11.10 10.34 14.69
N TYR A 32 9.82 10.43 15.03
CA TYR A 32 9.14 9.58 16.02
C TYR A 32 8.50 8.41 15.26
N LEU A 33 8.97 7.20 15.52
CA LEU A 33 8.49 5.99 14.88
C LEU A 33 7.56 5.23 15.84
N LEU A 34 6.28 5.18 15.48
CA LEU A 34 5.25 4.52 16.26
C LEU A 34 5.13 3.07 15.78
N VAL A 35 5.68 2.12 16.55
CA VAL A 35 5.89 0.74 16.10
C VAL A 35 5.33 -0.27 17.11
N ARG A 36 4.50 -1.20 16.62
CA ARG A 36 4.00 -2.34 17.40
C ARG A 36 5.10 -3.36 17.63
N LYS A 37 5.12 -4.05 18.78
CA LYS A 37 5.90 -5.28 18.94
C LYS A 37 5.40 -6.36 17.95
N LYS A 38 6.24 -7.35 17.64
CA LYS A 38 5.85 -8.48 16.79
C LYS A 38 6.44 -9.78 17.33
N GLY A 39 5.58 -10.65 17.86
CA GLY A 39 6.05 -11.82 18.61
C GLY A 39 6.94 -11.37 19.77
N LEU A 40 8.16 -11.89 19.82
CA LEU A 40 9.16 -11.53 20.82
C LEU A 40 10.01 -10.30 20.45
N THR A 41 9.90 -9.79 19.22
CA THR A 41 10.76 -8.69 18.74
C THR A 41 10.22 -7.34 19.20
N ALA A 42 11.05 -6.59 19.93
CA ALA A 42 10.69 -5.30 20.49
C ALA A 42 10.60 -4.21 19.39
N PRO A 43 9.79 -3.15 19.56
CA PRO A 43 9.67 -2.07 18.58
C PRO A 43 11.00 -1.48 18.11
N LEU A 44 11.95 -1.26 19.02
CA LEU A 44 13.27 -0.73 18.69
C LEU A 44 14.07 -1.71 17.81
N GLU A 45 14.09 -2.99 18.16
CA GLU A 45 14.77 -4.03 17.37
C GLU A 45 14.18 -4.14 15.97
N ARG A 46 12.85 -4.04 15.85
CA ARG A 46 12.15 -4.01 14.55
C ARG A 46 12.64 -2.87 13.66
N VAL A 47 12.79 -1.67 14.21
CA VAL A 47 13.34 -0.52 13.49
C VAL A 47 14.81 -0.73 13.13
N ILE A 48 15.63 -1.20 14.06
CA ILE A 48 17.06 -1.47 13.81
C ILE A 48 17.24 -2.52 12.72
N ASN A 49 16.48 -3.61 12.75
CA ASN A 49 16.53 -4.66 11.74
C ASN A 49 16.11 -4.15 10.36
N MET A 50 15.13 -3.25 10.31
CA MET A 50 14.69 -2.59 9.08
C MET A 50 15.80 -1.69 8.50
N LEU A 51 16.45 -0.87 9.33
CA LEU A 51 17.54 0.03 8.91
C LEU A 51 18.83 -0.71 8.54
N LYS A 52 19.13 -1.84 9.20
CA LYS A 52 20.30 -2.69 8.94
C LYS A 52 20.07 -3.74 7.85
N SER A 53 18.86 -3.80 7.28
CA SER A 53 18.49 -4.78 6.27
C SER A 53 19.45 -4.75 5.08
N GLU A 54 19.73 -5.92 4.48
CA GLU A 54 20.49 -5.98 3.22
C GLU A 54 19.79 -5.17 2.10
N TYR A 55 18.46 -5.01 2.19
CA TYR A 55 17.61 -4.25 1.27
C TYR A 55 17.48 -2.75 1.61
N ALA A 56 18.14 -2.28 2.68
CA ALA A 56 18.22 -0.86 2.98
C ALA A 56 19.13 -0.17 1.95
N PRO A 57 18.79 1.06 1.49
CA PRO A 57 19.66 1.82 0.60
C PRO A 57 21.04 2.07 1.20
N GLN A 58 22.05 2.24 0.34
CA GLN A 58 23.43 2.42 0.78
C GLN A 58 23.59 3.66 1.69
N PHE A 59 22.93 4.76 1.37
CA PHE A 59 22.92 5.97 2.20
C PHE A 59 22.48 5.68 3.65
N ILE A 60 21.45 4.85 3.83
CA ILE A 60 20.94 4.48 5.16
C ILE A 60 21.98 3.68 5.93
N LYS A 61 22.66 2.74 5.26
CA LYS A 61 23.73 1.92 5.87
C LYS A 61 24.93 2.78 6.27
N ASP A 62 25.36 3.68 5.40
CA ASP A 62 26.52 4.56 5.62
C ASP A 62 26.28 5.58 6.73
N ASN A 63 25.02 5.95 6.99
CA ASN A 63 24.63 7.00 7.94
C ASN A 63 23.83 6.46 9.13
N LEU A 64 23.96 5.17 9.46
CA LEU A 64 23.09 4.50 10.43
C LEU A 64 23.09 5.17 11.82
N ASP A 65 24.26 5.55 12.34
CA ASP A 65 24.37 6.18 13.66
C ASP A 65 23.73 7.58 13.66
N ALA A 66 23.96 8.34 12.58
CA ALA A 66 23.42 9.67 12.37
C ALA A 66 21.90 9.67 12.16
N ILE A 67 21.34 8.59 11.61
CA ILE A 67 19.90 8.36 11.46
C ILE A 67 19.28 7.91 12.78
N THR A 68 19.94 6.96 13.46
CA THR A 68 19.49 6.45 14.76
C THR A 68 19.41 7.57 15.79
N SER A 69 20.39 8.49 15.82
CA SER A 69 20.37 9.63 16.75
C SER A 69 19.22 10.61 16.53
N LYS A 70 18.70 10.71 15.30
CA LYS A 70 17.50 11.49 14.98
C LYS A 70 16.20 10.70 15.12
N THR A 71 16.26 9.44 15.52
CA THR A 71 15.09 8.55 15.57
C THR A 71 14.68 8.25 17.01
N LYS A 72 13.40 8.43 17.33
CA LYS A 72 12.80 8.00 18.60
C LYS A 72 11.76 6.93 18.34
N VAL A 73 12.00 5.72 18.83
CA VAL A 73 11.03 4.61 18.67
C VAL A 73 10.09 4.58 19.87
N ILE A 74 8.80 4.65 19.59
CA ILE A 74 7.73 4.62 20.60
C ILE A 74 6.94 3.32 20.41
N ASN A 75 6.71 2.60 21.50
CA ASN A 75 5.81 1.45 21.45
C ASN A 75 4.39 1.92 21.12
N ALA A 76 3.76 1.29 20.14
CA ALA A 76 2.42 1.62 19.69
C ALA A 76 1.33 1.46 20.77
N ASP A 77 1.60 0.73 21.86
CA ASP A 77 0.70 0.70 23.02
C ASP A 77 0.49 2.12 23.62
N ASN A 78 1.48 3.01 23.47
CA ASN A 78 1.41 4.41 23.92
C ASN A 78 0.97 5.37 22.81
N ILE A 79 0.53 4.87 21.64
CA ILE A 79 0.28 5.72 20.46
C ILE A 79 -0.79 6.78 20.72
N LEU A 80 -1.80 6.49 21.54
CA LEU A 80 -2.89 7.42 21.86
C LEU A 80 -2.55 8.37 23.03
N GLU A 81 -1.30 8.35 23.52
CA GLU A 81 -0.84 9.19 24.62
C GLU A 81 0.34 10.11 24.20
N PRO A 82 0.18 10.95 23.16
CA PRO A 82 1.26 11.77 22.63
C PRO A 82 1.94 12.67 23.67
N LYS A 83 1.21 13.11 24.70
CA LYS A 83 1.74 13.91 25.82
C LYS A 83 2.91 13.25 26.57
N SER A 84 3.04 11.92 26.47
CA SER A 84 4.11 11.17 27.15
C SER A 84 5.47 11.26 26.45
N PHE A 85 5.50 11.66 25.17
CA PHE A 85 6.74 11.74 24.39
C PHE A 85 6.85 12.96 23.44
N LEU A 86 5.79 13.75 23.30
CA LEU A 86 5.76 14.99 22.53
C LEU A 86 5.68 16.21 23.44
N GLU A 87 6.39 17.25 23.04
CA GLU A 87 6.31 18.57 23.65
C GLU A 87 5.21 19.40 22.98
N THR A 88 4.33 20.02 23.77
CA THR A 88 3.17 20.80 23.28
C THR A 88 3.54 22.14 22.64
N ASN A 89 4.73 22.68 22.91
CA ASN A 89 5.24 23.91 22.30
C ASN A 89 5.89 23.68 20.91
N LYS A 90 5.93 22.42 20.44
CA LYS A 90 6.45 22.04 19.13
C LYS A 90 5.30 21.60 18.23
N GLN A 91 5.51 21.78 16.93
CA GLN A 91 4.58 21.38 15.89
C GLN A 91 5.20 20.24 15.07
N TYR A 92 4.37 19.26 14.71
CA TYR A 92 4.81 17.98 14.13
C TYR A 92 4.10 17.70 12.81
N TYR A 93 4.85 17.18 11.84
CA TYR A 93 4.27 16.59 10.64
C TYR A 93 3.94 15.14 10.94
N PHE A 94 2.69 14.73 10.77
CA PHE A 94 2.26 13.35 11.02
C PHE A 94 2.03 12.62 9.70
N ILE A 95 2.78 11.54 9.45
CA ILE A 95 2.56 10.64 8.32
C ILE A 95 1.90 9.36 8.85
N HIS A 96 0.60 9.22 8.56
CA HIS A 96 -0.15 8.03 8.90
C HIS A 96 -0.09 7.01 7.75
N SER A 97 0.93 6.14 7.78
CA SER A 97 1.12 5.07 6.79
C SER A 97 0.77 3.67 7.31
N ALA A 98 0.46 3.51 8.60
CA ALA A 98 -0.06 2.24 9.09
C ALA A 98 -1.47 1.98 8.54
N GLY A 99 -1.72 0.73 8.15
CA GLY A 99 -3.03 0.26 7.71
C GLY A 99 -3.10 -1.25 7.78
N TYR A 100 -4.30 -1.77 7.99
CA TYR A 100 -4.60 -3.19 8.01
C TYR A 100 -5.19 -3.58 6.66
N VAL A 101 -4.32 -4.04 5.75
CA VAL A 101 -4.69 -4.45 4.39
C VAL A 101 -5.27 -5.86 4.42
N ASN A 102 -6.59 -5.93 4.58
CA ASN A 102 -7.37 -7.17 4.49
C ASN A 102 -8.45 -6.98 3.42
N LEU A 103 -8.34 -7.72 2.31
CA LEU A 103 -9.23 -7.60 1.14
C LEU A 103 -10.51 -8.45 1.28
N SER A 104 -10.90 -8.79 2.52
CA SER A 104 -12.08 -9.59 2.78
C SER A 104 -13.38 -8.86 2.45
N VAL A 105 -14.28 -9.60 1.81
CA VAL A 105 -15.68 -9.23 1.55
C VAL A 105 -16.64 -9.91 2.52
N ASP A 106 -16.12 -10.81 3.38
CA ASP A 106 -16.92 -11.52 4.36
C ASP A 106 -17.29 -10.57 5.53
N PRO A 107 -18.60 -10.35 5.79
CA PRO A 107 -19.08 -9.45 6.83
C PRO A 107 -18.48 -9.71 8.22
N VAL A 108 -18.07 -10.94 8.53
CA VAL A 108 -17.42 -11.28 9.82
C VAL A 108 -16.12 -10.49 10.03
N ASN A 109 -15.43 -10.10 8.94
CA ASN A 109 -14.19 -9.34 9.02
C ASN A 109 -14.43 -7.82 9.02
N LYS A 110 -15.65 -7.35 8.76
CA LYS A 110 -15.94 -5.92 8.56
C LYS A 110 -15.55 -5.08 9.77
N ASP A 111 -15.96 -5.50 10.96
CA ASP A 111 -15.77 -4.70 12.18
C ASP A 111 -14.29 -4.59 12.55
N GLU A 112 -13.52 -5.68 12.44
CA GLU A 112 -12.06 -5.64 12.64
C GLU A 112 -11.38 -4.71 11.62
N ILE A 113 -11.77 -4.79 10.34
CA ILE A 113 -11.21 -3.95 9.28
C ILE A 113 -11.49 -2.47 9.54
N PHE A 114 -12.71 -2.12 9.94
CA PHE A 114 -13.09 -0.76 10.28
C PHE A 114 -12.42 -0.27 11.57
N GLU A 115 -12.25 -1.15 12.56
CA GLU A 115 -11.56 -0.80 13.80
C GLU A 115 -10.10 -0.43 13.54
N GLU A 116 -9.34 -1.33 12.89
CA GLU A 116 -7.91 -1.16 12.65
C GLU A 116 -7.58 -0.05 11.64
N ASN A 117 -8.50 0.27 10.72
CA ASN A 117 -8.29 1.33 9.74
C ASN A 117 -8.99 2.64 10.13
N PHE A 118 -10.32 2.64 10.20
CA PHE A 118 -11.11 3.86 10.37
C PHE A 118 -11.11 4.39 11.79
N ASN A 119 -11.54 3.58 12.77
CA ASN A 119 -11.65 4.02 14.16
C ASN A 119 -10.26 4.33 14.74
N PHE A 120 -9.25 3.54 14.38
CA PHE A 120 -7.88 3.82 14.78
C PHE A 120 -7.34 5.13 14.17
N THR A 121 -7.57 5.39 12.87
CA THR A 121 -7.21 6.68 12.24
C THR A 121 -7.88 7.85 12.96
N LYS A 122 -9.18 7.73 13.28
CA LYS A 122 -9.93 8.74 14.02
C LYS A 122 -9.35 9.00 15.41
N SER A 123 -9.03 7.94 16.14
CA SER A 123 -8.41 8.02 17.47
C SER A 123 -7.03 8.69 17.42
N ILE A 124 -6.19 8.33 16.44
CA ILE A 124 -4.91 8.98 16.20
C ILE A 124 -5.12 10.47 15.90
N TYR A 125 -5.95 10.81 14.91
CA TYR A 125 -6.13 12.21 14.54
C TYR A 125 -6.54 13.08 15.74
N ASN A 126 -7.52 12.61 16.51
CA ASN A 126 -8.01 13.32 17.70
C ASN A 126 -6.94 13.46 18.80
N ALA A 127 -6.17 12.39 19.06
CA ALA A 127 -5.14 12.42 20.10
C ALA A 127 -3.98 13.37 19.77
N TYR A 128 -3.61 13.47 18.49
CA TYR A 128 -2.48 14.28 18.05
C TYR A 128 -2.86 15.70 17.66
N LEU A 129 -4.15 16.04 17.55
CA LEU A 129 -4.65 17.34 17.12
C LEU A 129 -3.89 18.56 17.71
N PRO A 130 -3.58 18.63 19.02
CA PRO A 130 -2.86 19.78 19.59
C PRO A 130 -1.42 19.96 19.11
N TYR A 131 -0.84 18.95 18.46
CA TYR A 131 0.56 18.87 18.04
C TYR A 131 0.74 19.00 16.52
N LEU A 132 -0.36 19.00 15.74
CA LEU A 132 -0.29 18.86 14.29
C LEU A 132 0.09 20.17 13.58
N LYS A 133 1.20 20.13 12.86
CA LYS A 133 1.51 21.10 11.80
C LYS A 133 0.81 20.77 10.50
N LYS A 134 0.77 19.48 10.15
CA LYS A 134 0.18 18.91 8.94
C LYS A 134 -0.08 17.42 9.19
N PHE A 135 -1.22 16.92 8.74
CA PHE A 135 -1.55 15.50 8.75
C PHE A 135 -1.49 14.95 7.33
N ILE A 136 -0.67 13.93 7.12
CA ILE A 136 -0.46 13.26 5.82
C ILE A 136 -1.01 11.85 5.98
N TYR A 137 -2.11 11.55 5.31
CA TYR A 137 -2.76 10.25 5.34
C TYR A 137 -2.40 9.45 4.09
N ILE A 138 -1.79 8.28 4.30
CA ILE A 138 -1.56 7.34 3.21
C ILE A 138 -2.81 6.47 3.06
N SER A 139 -3.60 6.78 2.04
CA SER A 139 -4.78 6.00 1.68
C SER A 139 -4.45 4.97 0.59
N THR A 140 -5.35 4.76 -0.36
CA THR A 140 -5.21 3.86 -1.50
C THR A 140 -5.98 4.43 -2.68
N ALA A 141 -5.46 4.27 -3.90
CA ALA A 141 -6.17 4.71 -5.11
C ALA A 141 -7.54 4.03 -5.25
N PHE A 142 -7.71 2.86 -4.65
CA PHE A 142 -8.95 2.09 -4.74
C PHE A 142 -9.99 2.44 -3.66
N SER A 143 -9.77 3.47 -2.83
CA SER A 143 -10.72 3.82 -1.77
C SER A 143 -12.10 4.19 -2.32
N ILE A 144 -12.20 4.64 -3.56
CA ILE A 144 -13.47 4.97 -4.24
C ILE A 144 -14.27 3.76 -4.74
N GLY A 145 -13.72 2.54 -4.63
CA GLY A 145 -14.38 1.33 -5.10
C GLY A 145 -14.34 1.15 -6.63
N ASP A 146 -15.41 0.60 -7.19
CA ASP A 146 -15.55 0.20 -8.60
C ASP A 146 -16.31 1.24 -9.44
N LEU A 147 -15.75 2.46 -9.50
CA LEU A 147 -16.33 3.59 -10.22
C LEU A 147 -16.26 3.41 -11.75
N GLY A 148 -15.12 2.98 -12.27
CA GLY A 148 -14.83 2.95 -13.72
C GLY A 148 -14.57 4.35 -14.31
N GLY A 149 -14.26 4.42 -15.60
CA GLY A 149 -14.02 5.68 -16.32
C GLY A 149 -12.69 6.35 -15.94
N ILE A 150 -12.58 7.67 -16.18
CA ILE A 150 -11.39 8.46 -15.84
C ILE A 150 -11.49 8.90 -14.38
N ILE A 151 -10.49 8.52 -13.57
CA ILE A 151 -10.45 8.81 -12.14
C ILE A 151 -9.43 9.94 -11.88
N GLY A 152 -9.90 11.06 -11.31
CA GLY A 152 -9.08 12.19 -10.87
C GLY A 152 -8.73 12.15 -9.38
N ASP A 153 -8.11 13.21 -8.86
CA ASP A 153 -7.62 13.25 -7.47
C ASP A 153 -8.68 13.57 -6.40
N ASP A 154 -9.81 14.17 -6.78
CA ASP A 154 -10.84 14.58 -5.82
C ASP A 154 -11.89 13.49 -5.59
N TYR A 155 -11.87 12.91 -4.39
CA TYR A 155 -12.79 11.84 -3.99
C TYR A 155 -13.92 12.33 -3.09
N ILE A 156 -13.86 13.57 -2.59
CA ILE A 156 -14.71 14.02 -1.49
C ILE A 156 -16.19 14.02 -1.89
N GLU A 157 -16.48 14.49 -3.09
CA GLU A 157 -17.84 14.62 -3.62
C GLU A 157 -18.38 13.29 -4.19
N ILE A 158 -17.61 12.21 -4.14
CA ILE A 158 -18.03 10.90 -4.66
C ILE A 158 -18.89 10.20 -3.60
N GLU A 159 -20.18 10.10 -3.90
CA GLU A 159 -21.17 9.33 -3.14
C GLU A 159 -21.63 8.08 -3.90
N GLY A 160 -22.02 7.02 -3.18
CA GLY A 160 -22.69 5.86 -3.78
C GLY A 160 -21.81 4.86 -4.54
N GLY A 161 -20.48 4.91 -4.41
CA GLY A 161 -19.57 3.93 -5.03
C GLY A 161 -19.74 2.51 -4.46
N THR A 162 -19.66 1.50 -5.33
CA THR A 162 -19.61 0.08 -4.92
C THR A 162 -18.18 -0.26 -4.50
N TYR A 163 -17.93 -0.41 -3.19
CA TYR A 163 -16.63 -0.89 -2.71
C TYR A 163 -16.44 -2.36 -3.03
N ARG A 164 -15.22 -2.74 -3.42
CA ARG A 164 -14.89 -4.15 -3.68
C ARG A 164 -14.71 -4.95 -2.42
N ASN A 165 -14.38 -4.30 -1.30
CA ASN A 165 -14.21 -4.91 0.02
C ASN A 165 -14.32 -3.87 1.14
N PHE A 166 -14.31 -4.34 2.38
CA PHE A 166 -14.40 -3.48 3.56
C PHE A 166 -13.15 -2.63 3.79
N TYR A 167 -11.99 -3.04 3.28
CA TYR A 167 -10.77 -2.22 3.38
C TYR A 167 -10.92 -0.92 2.60
N GLU A 168 -11.33 -0.98 1.32
CA GLU A 168 -11.60 0.22 0.51
C GLU A 168 -12.62 1.15 1.20
N ALA A 169 -13.74 0.59 1.68
CA ALA A 169 -14.76 1.33 2.40
C ALA A 169 -14.22 2.02 3.66
N SER A 170 -13.40 1.33 4.45
CA SER A 170 -12.80 1.89 5.68
C SER A 170 -11.80 3.02 5.38
N LYS A 171 -11.03 2.91 4.29
CA LYS A 171 -10.08 3.95 3.87
C LYS A 171 -10.82 5.18 3.37
N HIS A 172 -11.89 5.01 2.59
CA HIS A 172 -12.72 6.14 2.17
C HIS A 172 -13.44 6.82 3.35
N ALA A 173 -13.96 6.05 4.30
CA ALA A 173 -14.54 6.60 5.54
C ALA A 173 -13.51 7.43 6.32
N SER A 174 -12.25 6.97 6.37
CA SER A 174 -11.15 7.70 6.99
C SER A 174 -10.86 9.01 6.27
N GLU A 175 -10.82 9.01 4.93
CA GLU A 175 -10.64 10.23 4.13
C GLU A 175 -11.75 11.25 4.40
N LYS A 176 -13.02 10.84 4.38
CA LYS A 176 -14.15 11.74 4.67
C LYS A 176 -14.06 12.35 6.06
N PHE A 177 -13.79 11.52 7.07
CA PHE A 177 -13.60 12.00 8.45
C PHE A 177 -12.44 12.98 8.57
N LEU A 178 -11.28 12.64 8.00
CA LEU A 178 -10.09 13.49 8.08
C LEU A 178 -10.31 14.81 7.37
N THR A 179 -10.90 14.81 6.18
CA THR A 179 -11.24 16.03 5.43
C THR A 179 -12.14 16.95 6.25
N GLN A 180 -13.23 16.40 6.79
CA GLN A 180 -14.15 17.16 7.63
C GLN A 180 -13.43 17.73 8.87
N LYS A 181 -12.75 16.88 9.64
CA LYS A 181 -12.11 17.29 10.90
C LYS A 181 -10.91 18.21 10.71
N SER A 182 -10.17 18.06 9.63
CA SER A 182 -9.05 18.94 9.30
C SER A 182 -9.54 20.32 8.92
N LYS A 183 -10.64 20.42 8.14
CA LYS A 183 -11.31 21.68 7.85
C LYS A 183 -11.85 22.36 9.12
N GLU A 184 -12.55 21.62 9.98
CA GLU A 184 -13.10 22.15 11.24
C GLU A 184 -12.03 22.71 12.18
N ASN A 185 -10.83 22.11 12.20
CA ASN A 185 -9.75 22.48 13.11
C ASN A 185 -8.62 23.30 12.44
N ASN A 186 -8.79 23.69 11.18
CA ASN A 186 -7.79 24.41 10.38
C ASN A 186 -6.41 23.72 10.37
N ILE A 187 -6.40 22.39 10.24
CA ILE A 187 -5.17 21.59 10.11
C ILE A 187 -4.93 21.28 8.63
N PRO A 188 -3.74 21.57 8.08
CA PRO A 188 -3.40 21.11 6.73
C PRO A 188 -3.47 19.59 6.62
N LEU A 189 -4.28 19.10 5.69
CA LEU A 189 -4.44 17.69 5.37
C LEU A 189 -3.89 17.40 3.97
N GLN A 190 -3.21 16.28 3.84
CA GLN A 190 -2.78 15.72 2.56
C GLN A 190 -3.16 14.24 2.52
N ILE A 191 -3.90 13.81 1.49
CA ILE A 191 -4.31 12.44 1.25
C ILE A 191 -3.56 11.91 0.03
N LEU A 192 -2.72 10.89 0.24
CA LEU A 192 -1.87 10.32 -0.79
C LEU A 192 -2.29 8.87 -1.05
N ARG A 193 -2.57 8.55 -2.31
CA ARG A 193 -3.25 7.32 -2.71
C ARG A 193 -2.40 6.47 -3.64
N PRO A 194 -1.44 5.69 -3.11
CA PRO A 194 -0.72 4.71 -3.91
C PRO A 194 -1.69 3.67 -4.49
N SER A 195 -1.43 3.20 -5.71
CA SER A 195 -2.06 1.99 -6.26
C SER A 195 -1.41 0.72 -5.72
N VAL A 196 -1.57 -0.41 -6.41
CA VAL A 196 -0.99 -1.69 -5.95
C VAL A 196 0.53 -1.56 -5.95
N LEU A 197 1.15 -1.79 -4.79
CA LEU A 197 2.59 -1.67 -4.64
C LEU A 197 3.33 -2.85 -5.29
N GLY A 198 4.18 -2.55 -6.26
CA GLY A 198 5.17 -3.46 -6.81
C GLY A 198 6.55 -3.26 -6.20
N GLY A 199 7.52 -4.07 -6.61
CA GLY A 199 8.91 -3.94 -6.18
C GLY A 199 9.56 -2.61 -6.57
N ASN A 200 10.78 -2.38 -6.11
CA ASN A 200 11.55 -1.21 -6.54
C ASN A 200 11.75 -1.19 -8.08
N ALA A 201 11.58 -0.03 -8.72
CA ALA A 201 11.90 0.16 -10.13
C ALA A 201 13.08 1.10 -10.38
N ILE A 202 13.46 1.90 -9.37
CA ILE A 202 14.48 2.94 -9.45
C ILE A 202 15.66 2.60 -8.53
N ASP A 203 15.36 2.20 -7.30
CA ASP A 203 16.37 1.99 -6.26
C ASP A 203 16.83 0.53 -6.19
N ASN A 204 18.08 0.36 -5.76
CA ASN A 204 18.61 -0.95 -5.48
C ASN A 204 18.17 -1.48 -4.10
N PRO A 205 17.99 -2.80 -3.95
CA PRO A 205 17.99 -3.77 -5.05
C PRO A 205 16.67 -3.71 -5.84
N SER A 206 16.78 -3.88 -7.16
CA SER A 206 15.64 -3.87 -8.07
C SER A 206 14.60 -4.91 -7.66
N PHE A 207 13.33 -4.57 -7.86
CA PHE A 207 12.16 -5.41 -7.62
C PHE A 207 11.91 -5.81 -6.16
N PHE A 208 12.68 -5.26 -5.22
CA PHE A 208 12.46 -5.53 -3.80
C PHE A 208 11.12 -4.98 -3.30
N ILE A 209 10.38 -5.81 -2.57
CA ILE A 209 9.23 -5.45 -1.75
C ILE A 209 9.27 -6.26 -0.46
N SER A 210 8.84 -5.68 0.67
CA SER A 210 8.95 -6.37 1.97
C SER A 210 7.78 -7.32 2.27
N LYS A 211 6.64 -7.16 1.59
CA LYS A 211 5.46 -8.01 1.72
C LYS A 211 4.82 -8.29 0.37
N TYR A 212 4.40 -9.53 0.18
CA TYR A 212 3.81 -10.03 -1.05
C TYR A 212 2.26 -10.08 -0.92
N MET A 213 1.58 -9.03 -1.37
CA MET A 213 0.12 -8.86 -1.31
C MET A 213 -0.49 -8.72 -2.71
N VAL A 214 -1.83 -8.76 -2.82
CA VAL A 214 -2.57 -8.52 -4.09
C VAL A 214 -2.13 -9.50 -5.19
N PHE A 215 -1.54 -9.03 -6.31
CA PHE A 215 -1.13 -9.89 -7.43
C PHE A 215 -0.05 -10.90 -7.04
N TYR A 216 0.75 -10.61 -6.01
CA TYR A 216 1.69 -11.60 -5.47
C TYR A 216 0.98 -12.76 -4.76
N LEU A 217 -0.22 -12.57 -4.20
CA LEU A 217 -1.00 -13.67 -3.61
C LEU A 217 -1.48 -14.62 -4.70
N PHE A 218 -1.90 -14.07 -5.85
CA PHE A 218 -2.22 -14.85 -7.04
C PHE A 218 -1.01 -15.68 -7.50
N ALA A 219 0.13 -15.04 -7.74
CA ALA A 219 1.37 -15.72 -8.12
C ALA A 219 1.77 -16.81 -7.11
N LYS A 220 1.74 -16.47 -5.82
CA LYS A 220 2.11 -17.37 -4.71
C LYS A 220 1.20 -18.60 -4.64
N PHE A 221 -0.09 -18.45 -4.89
CA PHE A 221 -1.04 -19.56 -4.87
C PHE A 221 -0.66 -20.62 -5.90
N PHE A 222 -0.45 -20.22 -7.16
CA PHE A 222 -0.08 -21.16 -8.23
C PHE A 222 1.33 -21.71 -8.04
N TYR A 223 2.28 -20.90 -7.57
CA TYR A 223 3.62 -21.37 -7.24
C TYR A 223 3.62 -22.44 -6.13
N ASN A 224 2.82 -22.27 -5.08
CA ASN A 224 2.74 -23.20 -3.96
C ASN A 224 1.75 -24.36 -4.17
N THR A 225 0.96 -24.32 -5.24
CA THR A 225 -0.05 -25.34 -5.57
C THR A 225 0.22 -25.91 -6.96
N PRO A 226 1.40 -26.53 -7.19
CA PRO A 226 1.72 -27.10 -8.49
C PRO A 226 0.70 -28.18 -8.84
N SER A 227 0.06 -28.03 -10.00
CA SER A 227 -1.01 -28.91 -10.45
C SER A 227 -1.05 -28.95 -11.96
N LYS A 228 -1.52 -30.08 -12.51
CA LYS A 228 -1.85 -30.23 -13.93
C LYS A 228 -3.35 -30.09 -14.20
N GLU A 229 -4.16 -29.91 -13.16
CA GLU A 229 -5.59 -29.67 -13.31
C GLU A 229 -5.82 -28.36 -14.05
N HIS A 230 -6.82 -28.35 -14.94
CA HIS A 230 -7.24 -27.15 -15.65
C HIS A 230 -8.02 -26.22 -14.71
N ILE A 231 -7.85 -24.91 -14.92
CA ILE A 231 -8.62 -23.87 -14.22
C ILE A 231 -9.02 -22.75 -15.18
N ARG A 232 -10.26 -22.30 -15.07
CA ARG A 232 -10.75 -21.07 -15.68
C ARG A 232 -10.52 -19.91 -14.73
N ILE A 233 -10.00 -18.81 -15.24
CA ILE A 233 -9.81 -17.59 -14.45
C ILE A 233 -10.75 -16.51 -15.00
N THR A 234 -11.70 -16.08 -14.18
CA THR A 234 -12.63 -14.99 -14.51
C THR A 234 -11.88 -13.67 -14.55
N ALA A 235 -11.92 -12.96 -15.68
CA ALA A 235 -11.38 -11.61 -15.80
C ALA A 235 -12.15 -10.79 -16.85
N ASN A 236 -12.31 -9.50 -16.57
CA ASN A 236 -12.81 -8.53 -17.56
C ASN A 236 -11.66 -8.11 -18.47
N ALA A 237 -11.69 -8.51 -19.75
CA ALA A 237 -10.59 -8.28 -20.70
C ALA A 237 -10.24 -6.80 -20.91
N ASP A 238 -11.20 -5.90 -20.66
CA ASP A 238 -11.04 -4.45 -20.79
C ASP A 238 -10.53 -3.79 -19.50
N SER A 239 -10.41 -4.55 -18.40
CA SER A 239 -9.88 -4.04 -17.14
C SER A 239 -8.35 -4.04 -17.11
N GLY A 240 -7.80 -3.30 -16.14
CA GLY A 240 -6.37 -3.17 -15.94
C GLY A 240 -5.93 -3.43 -14.51
N LEU A 241 -4.70 -3.89 -14.36
CA LEU A 241 -3.98 -3.96 -13.10
C LEU A 241 -3.02 -2.76 -13.00
N ASN A 242 -3.37 -1.76 -12.19
CA ASN A 242 -2.51 -0.61 -11.93
C ASN A 242 -1.51 -0.92 -10.81
N ILE A 243 -0.22 -0.94 -11.16
CA ILE A 243 0.88 -1.24 -10.23
C ILE A 243 1.83 -0.06 -10.21
N ILE A 244 2.16 0.42 -9.01
CA ILE A 244 3.15 1.47 -8.80
C ILE A 244 4.38 0.91 -8.07
N PRO A 245 5.62 1.22 -8.51
CA PRO A 245 6.83 0.87 -7.78
C PRO A 245 6.86 1.51 -6.39
N THR A 246 7.20 0.73 -5.37
CA THR A 246 7.14 1.20 -3.98
C THR A 246 8.11 2.36 -3.71
N ASP A 247 9.29 2.32 -4.32
CA ASP A 247 10.30 3.38 -4.23
C ASP A 247 9.87 4.67 -4.92
N TYR A 248 9.27 4.57 -6.11
CA TYR A 248 8.66 5.72 -6.78
C TYR A 248 7.57 6.35 -5.91
N ALA A 249 6.66 5.53 -5.35
CA ALA A 249 5.61 6.03 -4.48
C ALA A 249 6.17 6.76 -3.25
N ALA A 250 7.22 6.22 -2.62
CA ALA A 250 7.90 6.87 -1.51
C ALA A 250 8.53 8.22 -1.91
N LYS A 251 9.17 8.29 -3.09
CA LYS A 251 9.75 9.52 -3.63
C LYS A 251 8.70 10.59 -3.89
N VAL A 252 7.54 10.23 -4.45
CA VAL A 252 6.42 11.16 -4.62
C VAL A 252 5.95 11.68 -3.26
N ILE A 253 5.69 10.80 -2.30
CA ILE A 253 5.23 11.18 -0.95
C ILE A 253 6.19 12.18 -0.29
N VAL A 254 7.50 11.95 -0.37
CA VAL A 254 8.49 12.84 0.22
C VAL A 254 8.65 14.14 -0.57
N LYS A 255 8.48 14.12 -1.89
CA LYS A 255 8.53 15.30 -2.75
C LYS A 255 7.37 16.26 -2.50
N VAL A 256 6.18 15.74 -2.20
CA VAL A 256 4.98 16.55 -1.90
C VAL A 256 4.82 16.88 -0.41
N PHE A 257 5.70 16.37 0.45
CA PHE A 257 5.60 16.47 1.91
C PHE A 257 5.38 17.91 2.41
N ASP A 258 6.15 18.86 1.87
CA ASP A 258 6.15 20.28 2.21
C ASP A 258 5.41 21.17 1.19
N THR A 259 4.56 20.57 0.36
CA THR A 259 3.70 21.27 -0.61
C THR A 259 2.26 21.43 -0.09
N ASP A 260 1.46 22.19 -0.84
CA ASP A 260 0.03 22.44 -0.63
C ASP A 260 -0.89 21.42 -1.36
N VAL A 261 -0.32 20.42 -2.05
CA VAL A 261 -1.09 19.33 -2.66
C VAL A 261 -1.95 18.64 -1.61
N GLN A 262 -3.28 18.72 -1.77
CA GLN A 262 -4.23 18.19 -0.79
C GLN A 262 -4.59 16.72 -1.05
N GLN A 263 -4.76 16.34 -2.30
CA GLN A 263 -5.13 14.98 -2.72
C GLN A 263 -4.25 14.60 -3.90
N LEU A 264 -3.74 13.36 -3.92
CA LEU A 264 -2.94 12.87 -5.02
C LEU A 264 -3.02 11.35 -5.16
N ASN A 265 -3.41 10.89 -6.34
CA ASN A 265 -3.30 9.51 -6.79
C ASN A 265 -1.87 9.25 -7.24
N ILE A 266 -1.23 8.27 -6.61
CA ILE A 266 0.13 7.83 -6.90
C ILE A 266 0.01 6.49 -7.64
N VAL A 267 -0.39 6.60 -8.89
CA VAL A 267 -0.79 5.51 -9.79
C VAL A 267 0.09 5.51 -11.04
N HIS A 268 0.10 4.39 -11.77
CA HIS A 268 0.68 4.41 -13.11
C HIS A 268 -0.30 5.03 -14.12
N ASN A 269 0.17 5.81 -15.09
CA ASN A 269 -0.69 6.43 -16.13
C ASN A 269 -1.34 5.41 -17.09
N LYS A 270 -0.78 4.19 -17.12
CA LYS A 270 -1.29 3.04 -17.86
C LYS A 270 -1.37 1.83 -16.93
N ALA A 271 -2.45 1.07 -17.00
CA ALA A 271 -2.54 -0.20 -16.31
C ALA A 271 -1.97 -1.34 -17.16
N THR A 272 -1.49 -2.40 -16.52
CA THR A 272 -1.20 -3.66 -17.22
C THR A 272 -2.53 -4.28 -17.63
N ASN A 273 -2.73 -4.63 -18.91
CA ASN A 273 -3.96 -5.31 -19.32
C ASN A 273 -4.14 -6.59 -18.49
N ILE A 274 -5.34 -6.83 -17.94
CA ILE A 274 -5.51 -7.89 -16.96
C ILE A 274 -5.21 -9.29 -17.52
N THR A 275 -5.58 -9.56 -18.78
CA THR A 275 -5.41 -10.89 -19.39
C THR A 275 -3.94 -11.20 -19.63
N LYS A 276 -3.21 -10.21 -20.12
CA LYS A 276 -1.75 -10.28 -20.28
C LYS A 276 -1.04 -10.37 -18.94
N GLY A 277 -1.52 -9.62 -17.95
CA GLY A 277 -0.99 -9.64 -16.59
C GLY A 277 -1.15 -11.01 -15.93
N ILE A 278 -2.34 -11.60 -15.99
CA ILE A 278 -2.61 -12.98 -15.50
C ILE A 278 -1.67 -13.95 -16.20
N SER A 279 -1.61 -13.93 -17.53
CA SER A 279 -0.76 -14.84 -18.30
C SER A 279 0.70 -14.70 -17.92
N LYS A 280 1.20 -13.46 -17.84
CA LYS A 280 2.58 -13.19 -17.45
C LYS A 280 2.91 -13.70 -16.05
N ILE A 281 1.99 -13.55 -15.09
CA ILE A 281 2.20 -14.06 -13.72
C ILE A 281 2.27 -15.60 -13.74
N LEU A 282 1.33 -16.26 -14.40
CA LEU A 282 1.24 -17.72 -14.49
C LEU A 282 2.46 -18.32 -15.20
N ASP A 283 2.89 -17.72 -16.30
CA ASP A 283 4.13 -18.07 -17.01
C ASP A 283 5.34 -17.97 -16.09
N THR A 284 5.44 -16.91 -15.28
CA THR A 284 6.57 -16.68 -14.36
C THR A 284 6.63 -17.75 -13.25
N VAL A 285 5.49 -18.29 -12.84
CA VAL A 285 5.41 -19.36 -11.83
C VAL A 285 5.25 -20.75 -12.44
N ASP A 286 5.53 -20.90 -13.74
CA ASP A 286 5.53 -22.16 -14.48
C ASP A 286 4.17 -22.89 -14.47
N PHE A 287 3.06 -22.14 -14.46
CA PHE A 287 1.69 -22.69 -14.49
C PHE A 287 1.04 -22.48 -15.86
N THR A 288 0.74 -23.56 -16.58
CA THR A 288 0.30 -23.49 -17.99
C THR A 288 -1.11 -24.03 -18.25
N SER A 289 -1.75 -24.66 -17.26
CA SER A 289 -3.03 -25.36 -17.45
C SER A 289 -4.21 -24.45 -17.09
N TYR A 290 -4.44 -23.42 -17.89
CA TYR A 290 -5.53 -22.46 -17.68
C TYR A 290 -6.11 -21.89 -18.96
N ASN A 291 -7.30 -21.31 -18.85
CA ASN A 291 -7.81 -20.32 -19.78
C ASN A 291 -8.43 -19.14 -19.02
N ILE A 292 -8.52 -17.98 -19.67
CA ILE A 292 -9.18 -16.80 -19.13
C ILE A 292 -10.60 -16.75 -19.72
N THR A 293 -11.60 -16.49 -18.88
CA THR A 293 -13.00 -16.37 -19.31
C THR A 293 -13.64 -15.11 -18.73
N GLN A 294 -14.70 -14.61 -19.37
CA GLN A 294 -15.58 -13.60 -18.80
C GLN A 294 -16.71 -14.20 -17.96
N ASP A 295 -16.90 -15.53 -18.02
CA ASP A 295 -17.91 -16.23 -17.23
C ASP A 295 -17.62 -16.11 -15.74
N ILE A 296 -18.66 -15.80 -14.97
CA ILE A 296 -18.57 -15.70 -13.52
C ILE A 296 -18.57 -17.12 -12.93
N ILE A 297 -17.40 -17.59 -12.53
CA ILE A 297 -17.26 -18.90 -11.89
C ILE A 297 -17.67 -18.81 -10.42
N THR A 298 -18.62 -19.65 -10.02
CA THR A 298 -19.13 -19.75 -8.65
C THR A 298 -19.42 -21.20 -8.31
N LYS A 299 -19.63 -21.48 -7.02
CA LYS A 299 -20.12 -22.79 -6.56
C LYS A 299 -21.42 -23.22 -7.25
N ALA A 300 -22.30 -22.26 -7.58
CA ALA A 300 -23.56 -22.53 -8.28
C ALA A 300 -23.35 -22.86 -9.78
N ALA A 301 -22.38 -22.21 -10.43
CA ALA A 301 -22.00 -22.51 -11.82
C ALA A 301 -21.21 -23.82 -11.95
N GLY A 302 -20.65 -24.31 -10.85
CA GLY A 302 -19.84 -25.53 -10.80
C GLY A 302 -18.37 -25.28 -11.13
N PHE A 303 -17.51 -26.09 -10.53
CA PHE A 303 -16.07 -26.07 -10.76
C PHE A 303 -15.63 -27.23 -11.66
N GLU A 304 -14.71 -26.98 -12.59
CA GLU A 304 -14.17 -27.98 -13.52
C GLU A 304 -13.10 -28.87 -12.86
N SER A 305 -12.49 -28.41 -11.76
CA SER A 305 -11.44 -29.14 -11.05
C SER A 305 -11.41 -28.82 -9.56
N LYS A 306 -10.66 -29.63 -8.79
CA LYS A 306 -10.45 -29.38 -7.35
C LYS A 306 -9.58 -28.15 -7.13
N LEU A 307 -8.60 -27.93 -8.02
CA LEU A 307 -7.79 -26.71 -8.04
C LEU A 307 -8.67 -25.47 -8.27
N GLU A 308 -9.60 -25.52 -9.23
CA GLU A 308 -10.51 -24.42 -9.51
C GLU A 308 -11.39 -24.12 -8.28
N GLN A 309 -11.99 -25.16 -7.69
CA GLN A 309 -12.73 -25.00 -6.43
C GLN A 309 -11.85 -24.35 -5.35
N PHE A 310 -10.64 -24.87 -5.14
CA PHE A 310 -9.73 -24.37 -4.12
C PHE A 310 -9.34 -22.90 -4.36
N TYR A 311 -9.07 -22.50 -5.60
CA TYR A 311 -8.78 -21.11 -5.95
C TYR A 311 -9.97 -20.20 -5.61
N TYR A 312 -11.17 -20.52 -6.10
CA TYR A 312 -12.36 -19.67 -5.93
C TYR A 312 -12.87 -19.62 -4.49
N GLU A 313 -12.69 -20.68 -3.71
CA GLU A 313 -13.08 -20.73 -2.30
C GLU A 313 -12.01 -20.15 -1.34
N THR A 314 -10.80 -19.82 -1.83
CA THR A 314 -9.73 -19.23 -1.01
C THR A 314 -9.30 -17.85 -1.46
N ILE A 315 -8.36 -17.73 -2.42
CA ILE A 315 -7.81 -16.44 -2.83
C ILE A 315 -8.73 -15.71 -3.83
N GLY A 316 -9.51 -16.45 -4.62
CA GLY A 316 -10.41 -15.90 -5.63
C GLY A 316 -11.47 -14.99 -5.04
N VAL A 317 -12.03 -15.31 -3.88
CA VAL A 317 -13.03 -14.46 -3.18
C VAL A 317 -12.52 -13.04 -2.92
N HIS A 318 -11.20 -12.89 -2.72
CA HIS A 318 -10.57 -11.60 -2.44
C HIS A 318 -10.08 -10.87 -3.69
N LEU A 319 -9.65 -11.62 -4.72
CA LEU A 319 -9.00 -11.06 -5.90
C LEU A 319 -9.94 -10.87 -7.08
N ASN A 320 -10.96 -11.72 -7.23
CA ASN A 320 -11.89 -11.66 -8.36
C ASN A 320 -12.58 -10.29 -8.50
N PRO A 321 -13.01 -9.59 -7.42
CA PRO A 321 -13.56 -8.24 -7.55
C PRO A 321 -12.64 -7.24 -8.26
N TYR A 322 -11.32 -7.46 -8.22
CA TYR A 322 -10.34 -6.66 -8.94
C TYR A 322 -10.16 -7.12 -10.39
N LEU A 323 -10.20 -8.43 -10.64
CA LEU A 323 -10.08 -9.03 -11.98
C LEU A 323 -11.29 -8.72 -12.87
N THR A 324 -12.46 -8.49 -12.27
CA THR A 324 -13.72 -8.19 -12.98
C THR A 324 -14.16 -6.74 -12.84
N SER A 325 -13.26 -5.86 -12.41
CA SER A 325 -13.56 -4.43 -12.21
C SER A 325 -14.01 -3.76 -13.51
N LYS A 326 -14.78 -2.68 -13.38
CA LYS A 326 -15.07 -1.81 -14.53
C LYS A 326 -13.77 -1.24 -15.09
N PRO A 327 -13.64 -1.11 -16.42
CA PRO A 327 -12.49 -0.43 -17.02
C PRO A 327 -12.32 0.97 -16.44
N TYR A 328 -11.09 1.32 -16.10
CA TYR A 328 -10.74 2.63 -15.55
C TYR A 328 -9.42 3.14 -16.13
N GLU A 329 -9.31 4.46 -16.17
CA GLU A 329 -8.11 5.21 -16.48
C GLU A 329 -7.85 6.24 -15.37
N TRP A 330 -6.64 6.78 -15.32
CA TRP A 330 -6.23 7.72 -14.29
C TRP A 330 -5.80 9.04 -14.91
N ASP A 331 -6.33 10.15 -14.41
CA ASP A 331 -5.71 11.45 -14.66
C ASP A 331 -4.45 11.57 -13.79
N THR A 332 -3.28 11.45 -14.43
CA THR A 332 -1.98 11.57 -13.77
C THR A 332 -1.31 12.91 -14.04
N SER A 333 -2.01 13.91 -14.56
CA SER A 333 -1.42 15.19 -14.98
C SER A 333 -0.67 15.87 -13.82
N LEU A 334 -1.28 15.92 -12.63
CA LEU A 334 -0.64 16.48 -11.44
C LEU A 334 0.55 15.63 -10.98
N LEU A 335 0.39 14.30 -10.91
CA LEU A 335 1.46 13.39 -10.52
C LEU A 335 2.70 13.53 -11.41
N GLU A 336 2.51 13.51 -12.72
CA GLU A 336 3.58 13.61 -13.72
C GLU A 336 4.27 15.00 -13.68
N SER A 337 3.54 16.06 -13.31
CA SER A 337 4.14 17.38 -13.08
C SER A 337 5.05 17.43 -11.84
N ILE A 338 4.75 16.60 -10.83
CA ILE A 338 5.52 16.51 -9.59
C ILE A 338 6.75 15.64 -9.79
N LEU A 339 6.57 14.40 -10.24
CA LEU A 339 7.65 13.46 -10.53
C LEU A 339 7.20 12.60 -11.71
N PRO A 340 7.86 12.70 -12.88
CA PRO A 340 7.50 11.85 -14.00
C PRO A 340 7.71 10.38 -13.70
N ILE A 341 6.78 9.53 -14.14
CA ILE A 341 6.89 8.08 -13.95
C ILE A 341 8.06 7.56 -14.79
N PRO A 342 8.94 6.70 -14.22
CA PRO A 342 10.02 6.11 -15.00
C PRO A 342 9.46 5.24 -16.14
N LYS A 343 10.13 5.27 -17.30
CA LYS A 343 9.72 4.45 -18.45
C LYS A 343 10.21 3.02 -18.26
N TYR A 344 9.29 2.07 -18.20
CA TYR A 344 9.55 0.63 -18.20
C TYR A 344 8.39 -0.12 -18.85
N ASP A 345 8.65 -1.34 -19.31
CA ASP A 345 7.59 -2.22 -19.82
C ASP A 345 6.79 -2.81 -18.65
N LEU A 346 5.47 -2.62 -18.67
CA LEU A 346 4.60 -2.99 -17.55
C LEU A 346 4.50 -4.51 -17.34
N GLU A 347 4.44 -5.28 -18.44
CA GLU A 347 4.33 -6.74 -18.39
C GLU A 347 5.67 -7.36 -17.95
N GLN A 348 6.78 -6.85 -18.46
CA GLN A 348 8.12 -7.25 -18.04
C GLN A 348 8.38 -6.89 -16.58
N TYR A 349 7.99 -5.69 -16.14
CA TYR A 349 8.10 -5.29 -14.74
C TYR A 349 7.27 -6.19 -13.81
N LEU A 350 6.02 -6.50 -14.19
CA LEU A 350 5.17 -7.44 -13.46
C LEU A 350 5.84 -8.82 -13.36
N GLY A 351 6.34 -9.36 -14.47
CA GLY A 351 7.07 -10.64 -14.47
C GLY A 351 8.31 -10.61 -13.57
N ASN A 352 9.16 -9.60 -13.74
CA ASN A 352 10.42 -9.48 -12.97
C ASN A 352 10.17 -9.36 -11.46
N THR A 353 9.13 -8.63 -11.06
CA THR A 353 8.82 -8.46 -9.64
C THR A 353 8.24 -9.74 -9.04
N VAL A 354 7.45 -10.51 -9.80
CA VAL A 354 7.00 -11.85 -9.39
C VAL A 354 8.18 -12.83 -9.34
N GLU A 355 9.10 -12.78 -10.29
CA GLU A 355 10.30 -13.63 -10.30
C GLU A 355 11.18 -13.34 -9.08
N PHE A 356 11.38 -12.06 -8.73
CA PHE A 356 12.05 -11.70 -7.48
C PHE A 356 11.35 -12.32 -6.26
N ALA A 357 10.02 -12.25 -6.20
CA ALA A 357 9.25 -12.85 -5.12
C ALA A 357 9.40 -14.38 -5.06
N LYS A 358 9.37 -15.05 -6.21
CA LYS A 358 9.60 -16.50 -6.38
C LYS A 358 10.97 -16.91 -5.87
N LEU A 359 12.04 -16.21 -6.26
CA LEU A 359 13.41 -16.43 -5.76
C LEU A 359 13.52 -16.26 -4.23
N LYS A 360 12.67 -15.43 -3.64
CA LYS A 360 12.56 -15.25 -2.17
C LYS A 360 11.50 -16.14 -1.53
N ASN A 361 10.95 -17.12 -2.25
CA ASN A 361 9.90 -18.05 -1.81
C ASN A 361 8.66 -17.35 -1.24
N PHE A 362 8.35 -16.15 -1.74
CA PHE A 362 7.27 -15.30 -1.25
C PHE A 362 7.30 -15.13 0.30
N ARG A 363 8.50 -15.10 0.89
CA ARG A 363 8.71 -14.91 2.33
C ARG A 363 8.77 -13.43 2.67
N ASN A 364 7.75 -12.95 3.37
CA ASN A 364 7.71 -11.59 3.86
C ASN A 364 8.90 -11.32 4.79
N GLN A 365 9.36 -10.07 4.76
CA GLN A 365 10.37 -9.58 5.68
C GLN A 365 9.81 -9.53 7.11
N LYS A 366 10.63 -9.95 8.08
CA LYS A 366 10.15 -10.23 9.43
C LYS A 366 10.24 -9.04 10.38
N TRP A 367 11.05 -8.04 10.05
CA TRP A 367 11.30 -6.86 10.89
C TRP A 367 10.06 -6.03 11.18
#